data_AF-A0A7M4D1A1-F1
#
_entry.id   AF-A0A7M4D1A1-F1
#
_cell.length_a   1.000
_cell.length_b   1.000
_cell.length_c   1.000
_cell.angle_alpha   90.00
_cell.angle_beta   90.00
_cell.angle_gamma   90.00
#
_symmetry.space_group_name_H-M   'P 1'
#
loop_
_entity.id
_entity.type
_entity.pdbx_description
1 polymer ?
#
loop_
_entity_poly.entity_id
_entity_poly.type
_entity_poly.pdbx_seq_one_letter_code
_entity_poly.pdbx_strand_id
1 'polypeptide(L)'
;MKEIVNREKLLFFINLPIDLYDNGYYPLIIDGQNIKSIDVREIKKKCIKAQYGNKQDLISKYSKIDKSKRVILIDNFDNSPINKESKEKLIDKLCNHFENIVISVKEANEVHQITESEKLYADFRHFKIIPLGYLKRDELIDKWIRLGQDELTMQEGEIVRKLKITFDTVSNLLGEQLIPAYPFFILTPLQSLDSQ
;
A
#
# COMPACT_ATOMS: atom_id res chain seq x y z
N MET A 1 7.74 -10.79 -15.23
CA MET A 1 8.18 -10.96 -13.83
C MET A 1 8.50 -9.64 -13.09
N LYS A 2 8.69 -8.49 -13.77
CA LYS A 2 8.92 -7.17 -13.10
C LYS A 2 7.67 -6.49 -12.52
N GLU A 3 6.48 -6.99 -12.82
CA GLU A 3 5.19 -6.38 -12.47
C GLU A 3 4.56 -6.95 -11.17
N ILE A 4 5.16 -8.00 -10.61
CA ILE A 4 4.56 -8.86 -9.58
C ILE A 4 4.69 -8.27 -8.17
N VAL A 5 5.78 -7.53 -7.89
CA VAL A 5 6.06 -6.97 -6.56
C VAL A 5 5.15 -5.78 -6.21
N ASN A 6 4.43 -5.21 -7.18
CA ASN A 6 3.77 -3.90 -7.01
C ASN A 6 2.34 -3.96 -6.42
N ARG A 7 1.69 -5.14 -6.38
CA ARG A 7 0.25 -5.23 -6.03
C ARG A 7 -0.07 -5.38 -4.54
N GLU A 8 0.89 -5.78 -3.72
CA GLU A 8 0.67 -6.02 -2.28
C GLU A 8 0.66 -4.72 -1.48
N LYS A 9 1.51 -3.76 -1.87
CA LYS A 9 1.46 -2.37 -1.41
C LYS A 9 0.14 -1.70 -1.79
N LEU A 10 -0.44 -2.08 -2.94
CA LEU A 10 -1.65 -1.46 -3.47
C LEU A 10 -2.81 -1.55 -2.46
N LEU A 11 -3.01 -2.70 -1.80
CA LEU A 11 -4.09 -2.87 -0.81
C LEU A 11 -3.90 -1.98 0.44
N PHE A 12 -2.66 -1.85 0.91
CA PHE A 12 -2.34 -0.95 2.03
C PHE A 12 -2.56 0.52 1.64
N PHE A 13 -2.07 0.93 0.47
CA PHE A 13 -2.22 2.31 -0.02
C PHE A 13 -3.64 2.65 -0.52
N ILE A 14 -4.51 1.65 -0.73
CA ILE A 14 -5.95 1.86 -1.05
C ILE A 14 -6.77 2.13 0.22
N ASN A 15 -6.60 1.34 1.29
CA ASN A 15 -7.44 1.45 2.49
C ASN A 15 -6.94 2.50 3.48
N LEU A 16 -5.62 2.64 3.67
CA LEU A 16 -5.05 3.59 4.61
C LEU A 16 -5.56 5.04 4.45
N PRO A 17 -5.68 5.62 3.23
CA PRO A 17 -6.21 6.96 3.07
C PRO A 17 -7.67 7.11 3.52
N ILE A 18 -8.49 6.06 3.33
CA ILE A 18 -9.89 6.05 3.75
C ILE A 18 -9.94 6.03 5.28
N ASP A 19 -9.22 5.10 5.90
CA ASP A 19 -9.15 4.98 7.35
C ASP A 19 -8.64 6.28 8.00
N LEU A 20 -7.61 6.91 7.43
CA LEU A 20 -7.10 8.20 7.90
C LEU A 20 -8.17 9.29 7.82
N TYR A 21 -8.90 9.35 6.71
CA TYR A 21 -9.96 10.33 6.52
C TYR A 21 -11.09 10.16 7.54
N ASP A 22 -11.54 8.93 7.76
CA ASP A 22 -12.57 8.60 8.74
C ASP A 22 -12.14 8.94 10.17
N ASN A 23 -10.84 8.92 10.45
CA ASN A 23 -10.25 9.35 11.72
C ASN A 23 -9.92 10.86 11.78
N GLY A 24 -10.40 11.66 10.82
CA GLY A 24 -10.28 13.13 10.85
C GLY A 24 -8.94 13.67 10.34
N TYR A 25 -8.15 12.85 9.64
CA TYR A 25 -6.98 13.28 8.90
C TYR A 25 -7.32 13.61 7.45
N TYR A 26 -6.39 14.28 6.78
CA TYR A 26 -6.53 14.69 5.38
C TYR A 26 -5.32 14.19 4.61
N PRO A 27 -5.37 12.94 4.11
CA PRO A 27 -4.25 12.34 3.40
C PRO A 27 -4.15 12.85 1.96
N LEU A 28 -2.92 13.13 1.52
CA LEU A 28 -2.60 13.33 0.12
C LEU A 28 -1.79 12.16 -0.39
N ILE A 29 -2.28 11.49 -1.44
CA ILE A 29 -1.59 10.36 -2.07
C ILE A 29 -0.82 10.84 -3.30
N ILE A 30 0.37 10.31 -3.53
CA ILE A 30 1.11 10.52 -4.78
C ILE A 30 1.99 9.31 -5.10
N ASP A 31 1.99 8.91 -6.37
CA ASP A 31 2.96 7.96 -6.89
C ASP A 31 4.30 8.68 -7.12
N GLY A 32 5.39 8.10 -6.63
CA GLY A 32 6.76 8.58 -6.76
C GLY A 32 7.14 8.91 -8.20
N GLN A 33 6.66 8.15 -9.19
CA GLN A 33 6.93 8.42 -10.61
C GLN A 33 6.40 9.80 -11.08
N ASN A 34 5.39 10.33 -10.38
CA ASN A 34 4.80 11.64 -10.67
C ASN A 34 5.49 12.80 -9.93
N ILE A 35 6.43 12.50 -9.03
CA ILE A 35 7.24 13.51 -8.33
C ILE A 35 8.40 13.90 -9.23
N LYS A 36 8.27 15.07 -9.88
CA LYS A 36 9.26 15.64 -10.82
C LYS A 36 9.86 16.98 -10.35
N SER A 37 9.47 17.43 -9.16
CA SER A 37 9.81 18.74 -8.58
C SER A 37 9.95 18.60 -7.08
N ILE A 38 10.80 19.42 -6.47
CA ILE A 38 10.97 19.50 -5.02
C ILE A 38 10.09 20.60 -4.38
N ASP A 39 9.21 21.25 -5.16
CA ASP A 39 8.24 22.22 -4.63
C ASP A 39 7.01 21.50 -4.06
N VAL A 40 6.93 21.47 -2.74
CA VAL A 40 5.81 20.86 -2.01
C VAL A 40 4.47 21.55 -2.28
N ARG A 41 4.47 22.84 -2.67
CA ARG A 41 3.23 23.55 -3.06
C ARG A 41 2.67 22.98 -4.36
N GLU A 42 3.54 22.70 -5.34
CA GLU A 42 3.14 22.06 -6.58
C GLU A 42 2.64 20.63 -6.35
N ILE A 43 3.34 19.85 -5.53
CA ILE A 43 2.94 18.48 -5.17
C ILE A 43 1.56 18.50 -4.53
N LYS A 44 1.34 19.31 -3.49
CA LYS A 44 0.03 19.45 -2.83
C LYS A 44 -1.06 19.83 -3.83
N LYS A 45 -0.80 20.82 -4.68
CA LYS A 45 -1.77 21.26 -5.69
C LYS A 45 -2.15 20.13 -6.64
N LYS A 46 -1.20 19.31 -7.08
CA LYS A 46 -1.47 18.14 -7.92
C LYS A 46 -2.31 17.09 -7.19
N CYS A 47 -1.92 16.72 -5.96
CA CYS A 47 -2.65 15.73 -5.16
C CYS A 47 -4.08 16.18 -4.85
N ILE A 48 -4.27 17.43 -4.39
CA ILE A 48 -5.59 17.97 -4.06
C ILE A 48 -6.50 17.93 -5.28
N LYS A 49 -6.00 18.34 -6.45
CA LYS A 49 -6.78 18.31 -7.69
C LYS A 49 -7.17 16.89 -8.09
N ALA A 50 -6.26 15.93 -7.93
CA ALA A 50 -6.50 14.54 -8.27
C ALA A 50 -7.48 13.84 -7.33
N GLN A 51 -7.45 14.15 -6.02
CA GLN A 51 -8.23 13.45 -5.00
C GLN A 51 -9.52 14.14 -4.60
N TYR A 52 -9.49 15.47 -4.48
CA TYR A 52 -10.62 16.26 -3.98
C TYR A 52 -11.28 17.12 -5.07
N GLY A 53 -10.72 17.11 -6.28
CA GLY A 53 -11.23 17.84 -7.43
C GLY A 53 -10.60 19.22 -7.64
N ASN A 54 -10.98 19.88 -8.72
CA ASN A 54 -10.25 21.03 -9.28
C ASN A 54 -10.81 22.41 -8.87
N LYS A 55 -11.53 22.52 -7.76
CA LYS A 55 -12.05 23.82 -7.31
C LYS A 55 -10.94 24.65 -6.68
N GLN A 56 -10.85 25.93 -7.08
CA GLN A 56 -9.76 26.82 -6.69
C GLN A 56 -9.70 27.05 -5.16
N ASP A 57 -10.87 27.04 -4.50
CA ASP A 57 -11.01 27.22 -3.06
C ASP A 57 -10.45 26.03 -2.25
N LEU A 58 -10.40 24.82 -2.82
CA LEU A 58 -9.91 23.62 -2.13
C LEU A 58 -8.46 23.74 -1.68
N ILE A 59 -7.59 24.33 -2.51
CA ILE A 59 -6.18 24.54 -2.17
C ILE A 59 -6.07 25.45 -0.95
N SER A 60 -6.89 26.51 -0.91
CA SER A 60 -6.92 27.45 0.21
C SER A 60 -7.50 26.81 1.48
N LYS A 61 -8.57 26.00 1.35
CA LYS A 61 -9.18 25.24 2.44
C LYS A 61 -8.19 24.24 3.04
N TYR A 62 -7.54 23.45 2.20
CA TYR A 62 -6.53 22.49 2.63
C TYR A 62 -5.36 23.18 3.36
N SER A 63 -4.94 24.34 2.86
CA SER A 63 -3.85 25.13 3.48
C SER A 63 -4.19 25.71 4.86
N LYS A 64 -5.47 25.71 5.26
CA LYS A 64 -5.92 26.11 6.61
C LYS A 64 -6.02 24.95 7.60
N ILE A 65 -6.00 23.70 7.11
CA ILE A 65 -6.04 22.50 7.96
C ILE A 65 -4.79 22.47 8.84
N ASP A 66 -4.90 22.08 10.10
CA ASP A 66 -3.73 21.96 10.98
C ASP A 66 -2.69 20.99 10.40
N LYS A 67 -1.39 21.29 10.55
CA LYS A 67 -0.30 20.42 10.07
C LYS A 67 -0.40 19.00 10.65
N SER A 68 -0.82 18.88 11.91
CA SER A 68 -1.00 17.61 12.61
C SER A 68 -2.03 16.68 11.96
N LYS A 69 -3.00 17.26 11.24
CA LYS A 69 -4.06 16.52 10.54
C LYS A 69 -3.71 16.20 9.09
N ARG A 70 -2.59 16.72 8.57
CA ARG A 70 -2.17 16.48 7.19
C ARG A 70 -1.25 15.28 7.13
N VAL A 71 -1.57 14.36 6.24
CA VAL A 71 -0.74 13.18 5.97
C VAL A 71 -0.36 13.20 4.49
N ILE A 72 0.87 12.82 4.15
CA ILE A 72 1.23 12.53 2.77
C ILE A 72 1.67 11.07 2.65
N LEU A 73 1.07 10.38 1.68
CA LEU A 73 1.33 8.99 1.35
C LEU A 73 2.03 8.98 -0.01
N ILE A 74 3.32 8.66 -0.01
CA ILE A 74 4.16 8.59 -1.21
C ILE A 74 4.40 7.13 -1.54
N ASP A 75 3.75 6.64 -2.59
CA ASP A 75 3.94 5.26 -3.03
C ASP A 75 5.10 5.16 -4.03
N ASN A 76 5.91 4.11 -3.92
CA ASN A 76 7.02 3.80 -4.84
C ASN A 76 7.98 4.98 -5.08
N PHE A 77 8.45 5.62 -4.00
CA PHE A 77 9.31 6.79 -4.10
C PHE A 77 10.68 6.51 -4.75
N ASP A 78 11.12 5.25 -4.72
CA ASP A 78 12.29 4.79 -5.47
C ASP A 78 12.13 4.97 -6.99
N ASN A 79 10.89 4.91 -7.53
CA ASN A 79 10.60 5.15 -8.95
C ASN A 79 10.59 6.64 -9.35
N SER A 80 10.76 7.57 -8.41
CA SER A 80 10.79 8.99 -8.74
C SER A 80 11.99 9.34 -9.64
N PRO A 81 11.79 10.14 -10.71
CA PRO A 81 12.85 10.54 -11.64
C PRO A 81 13.83 11.58 -11.05
N ILE A 82 13.54 12.17 -9.89
CA ILE A 82 14.46 13.12 -9.26
C ILE A 82 15.67 12.39 -8.66
N ASN A 83 16.83 13.03 -8.68
CA ASN A 83 18.07 12.47 -8.14
C ASN A 83 18.04 12.38 -6.60
N LYS A 84 19.00 11.64 -6.03
CA LYS A 84 19.10 11.39 -4.58
C LYS A 84 19.13 12.66 -3.74
N GLU A 85 19.98 13.63 -4.08
CA GLU A 85 20.07 14.93 -3.38
C GLU A 85 18.72 15.67 -3.38
N SER A 86 17.97 15.58 -4.48
CA SER A 86 16.63 16.16 -4.58
C SER A 86 15.60 15.40 -3.75
N LYS A 87 15.75 14.07 -3.58
CA LYS A 87 14.90 13.28 -2.68
C LYS A 87 15.12 13.69 -1.23
N GLU A 88 16.38 13.84 -0.79
CA GLU A 88 16.74 14.33 0.55
C GLU A 88 16.09 15.70 0.81
N LYS A 89 16.34 16.67 -0.07
CA LYS A 89 15.75 18.02 0.03
C LYS A 89 14.22 18.00 0.01
N LEU A 90 13.60 17.07 -0.72
CA LEU A 90 12.15 16.96 -0.76
C LEU A 90 11.60 16.44 0.57
N ILE A 91 12.22 15.41 1.16
CA ILE A 91 11.83 14.88 2.47
C ILE A 91 11.88 15.98 3.53
N ASP A 92 12.98 16.73 3.60
CA ASP A 92 13.13 17.87 4.54
C ASP A 92 12.01 18.91 4.36
N LYS A 93 11.68 19.24 3.11
CA LYS A 93 10.59 20.18 2.81
C LYS A 93 9.22 19.61 3.18
N LEU A 94 8.99 18.32 2.98
CA LEU A 94 7.73 17.66 3.35
C LEU A 94 7.52 17.70 4.87
N CYS A 95 8.57 17.48 5.67
CA CYS A 95 8.52 17.56 7.13
C CYS A 95 8.05 18.94 7.64
N ASN A 96 8.20 20.01 6.86
CA ASN A 96 7.68 21.34 7.19
C ASN A 96 6.17 21.49 6.90
N HIS A 97 5.59 20.63 6.07
CA HIS A 97 4.21 20.75 5.58
C HIS A 97 3.25 19.68 6.12
N PHE A 98 3.79 18.55 6.55
CA PHE A 98 3.05 17.39 7.03
C PHE A 98 3.65 16.93 8.34
N GLU A 99 2.81 16.51 9.27
CA GLU A 99 3.28 15.89 10.52
C GLU A 99 3.49 14.39 10.33
N ASN A 100 2.67 13.76 9.49
CA ASN A 100 2.76 12.34 9.17
C ASN A 100 3.12 12.17 7.69
N ILE A 101 4.21 11.45 7.44
CA ILE A 101 4.71 11.13 6.10
C ILE A 101 4.89 9.62 6.05
N VAL A 102 4.22 8.97 5.09
CA VAL A 102 4.38 7.54 4.83
C VAL A 102 4.99 7.39 3.45
N ILE A 103 6.13 6.71 3.38
CA ILE A 103 6.86 6.49 2.13
C ILE A 103 6.97 4.99 1.89
N SER A 104 6.61 4.57 0.69
CA SER A 104 6.82 3.22 0.20
C SER A 104 8.01 3.21 -0.77
N VAL A 105 8.90 2.24 -0.58
CA VAL A 105 10.04 1.97 -1.46
C VAL A 105 10.15 0.47 -1.72
N LYS A 106 10.79 0.06 -2.81
CA LYS A 106 11.15 -1.35 -2.99
C LYS A 106 12.12 -1.79 -1.90
N GLU A 107 12.07 -3.07 -1.56
CA GLU A 107 13.08 -3.67 -0.68
C GLU A 107 14.45 -3.57 -1.34
N ALA A 108 15.42 -3.00 -0.61
CA ALA A 108 16.79 -2.92 -1.06
C ALA A 108 17.46 -4.29 -0.89
N ASN A 109 17.99 -4.84 -1.98
CA ASN A 109 18.61 -6.17 -1.98
C ASN A 109 20.14 -6.13 -1.98
N GLU A 110 20.74 -4.95 -2.13
CA GLU A 110 22.19 -4.74 -2.14
C GLU A 110 22.63 -3.92 -0.92
N VAL A 111 23.78 -4.27 -0.33
CA VAL A 111 24.31 -3.62 0.89
C VAL A 111 24.46 -2.10 0.72
N HIS A 112 24.92 -1.64 -0.45
CA HIS A 112 25.03 -0.21 -0.74
C HIS A 112 23.67 0.47 -0.77
N GLN A 113 22.66 -0.14 -1.38
CA GLN A 113 21.30 0.40 -1.42
C GLN A 113 20.66 0.46 -0.04
N ILE A 114 20.94 -0.53 0.82
CA ILE A 114 20.48 -0.55 2.22
C ILE A 114 21.08 0.63 2.98
N THR A 115 22.41 0.78 2.94
CA THR A 115 23.13 1.85 3.66
C THR A 115 22.69 3.25 3.19
N GLU A 116 22.45 3.41 1.89
CA GLU A 116 21.96 4.67 1.34
C GLU A 116 20.52 4.98 1.73
N SER A 117 19.66 3.96 1.77
CA SER A 117 18.27 4.11 2.22
C SER A 117 18.21 4.45 3.70
N GLU A 118 19.01 3.79 4.54
CA GLU A 118 19.10 4.08 5.98
C GLU A 118 19.52 5.54 6.24
N LYS A 119 20.42 6.10 5.43
CA LYS A 119 20.80 7.51 5.53
C LYS A 119 19.68 8.45 5.08
N LEU A 120 19.07 8.16 3.93
CA LEU A 120 18.00 9.00 3.35
C LEU A 120 16.75 9.05 4.24
N TYR A 121 16.47 7.96 4.96
CA TYR A 121 15.27 7.79 5.78
C TYR A 121 15.61 7.66 7.27
N ALA A 122 16.77 8.17 7.72
CA ALA A 122 17.26 7.98 9.08
C ALA A 122 16.24 8.40 10.18
N ASP A 123 15.49 9.47 9.92
CA ASP A 123 14.48 9.99 10.86
C ASP A 123 13.12 9.25 10.77
N PHE A 124 13.00 8.26 9.90
CA PHE A 124 11.78 7.48 9.70
C PHE A 124 11.81 6.16 10.47
N ARG A 125 10.63 5.75 10.92
CA ARG A 125 10.43 4.37 11.37
C ARG A 125 10.34 3.45 10.16
N HIS A 126 11.12 2.39 10.19
CA HIS A 126 11.20 1.42 9.09
C HIS A 126 10.28 0.23 9.36
N PHE A 127 9.50 -0.15 8.35
CA PHE A 127 8.59 -1.28 8.40
C PHE A 127 8.77 -2.13 7.15
N LYS A 128 8.61 -3.45 7.31
CA LYS A 128 8.62 -4.40 6.20
C LYS A 128 7.27 -5.10 6.13
N ILE A 129 6.71 -5.21 4.92
CA ILE A 129 5.56 -6.08 4.66
C ILE A 129 6.07 -7.52 4.70
N ILE A 130 5.47 -8.32 5.57
CA ILE A 130 5.81 -9.73 5.74
C ILE A 130 4.72 -10.63 5.15
N PRO A 131 5.04 -11.89 4.80
CA PRO A 131 4.05 -12.86 4.34
C PRO A 131 2.92 -13.06 5.36
N LEU A 132 1.74 -13.43 4.89
CA LEU A 132 0.59 -13.72 5.74
C LEU A 132 0.85 -14.97 6.57
N GLY A 133 0.65 -14.85 7.89
CA GLY A 133 0.59 -16.00 8.79
C GLY A 133 -0.65 -16.86 8.54
N TYR A 134 -0.76 -17.99 9.23
CA TYR A 134 -1.89 -18.93 9.11
C TYR A 134 -3.26 -18.24 9.23
N LEU A 135 -3.46 -17.44 10.29
CA LEU A 135 -4.72 -16.75 10.52
C LEU A 135 -5.10 -15.79 9.38
N LYS A 136 -4.15 -14.99 8.89
CA LYS A 136 -4.43 -14.04 7.80
C LYS A 136 -4.62 -14.70 6.45
N ARG A 137 -3.99 -15.86 6.22
CA ARG A 137 -4.27 -16.71 5.06
C ARG A 137 -5.70 -17.24 5.11
N ASP A 138 -6.10 -17.78 6.26
CA ASP A 138 -7.45 -18.30 6.47
C ASP A 138 -8.51 -17.21 6.22
N GLU A 139 -8.33 -16.03 6.83
CA GLU A 139 -9.20 -14.87 6.59
C GLU A 139 -9.28 -14.47 5.10
N LEU A 140 -8.16 -14.53 4.36
CA LEU A 140 -8.14 -14.18 2.94
C LEU A 140 -8.88 -15.22 2.09
N ILE A 141 -8.69 -16.51 2.39
CA ILE A 141 -9.33 -17.61 1.67
C ILE A 141 -10.83 -17.67 1.97
N ASP A 142 -11.23 -17.45 3.23
CA ASP A 142 -12.64 -17.37 3.62
C ASP A 142 -13.35 -16.22 2.88
N LYS A 143 -12.74 -15.02 2.88
CA LYS A 143 -13.25 -13.88 2.11
C LYS A 143 -13.41 -14.24 0.64
N TRP A 144 -12.40 -14.87 0.03
CA TRP A 144 -12.46 -15.29 -1.37
C TRP A 144 -13.61 -16.26 -1.64
N ILE A 145 -13.79 -17.30 -0.82
CA ILE A 145 -14.86 -18.29 -0.98
C ILE A 145 -16.24 -17.67 -0.89
N ARG A 146 -16.41 -16.69 0.00
CA ARG A 146 -17.68 -15.99 0.19
C ARG A 146 -17.98 -15.01 -0.95
N LEU A 147 -17.00 -14.58 -1.74
CA LEU A 147 -17.25 -13.76 -2.93
C LEU A 147 -18.13 -14.54 -3.91
N GLY A 148 -19.28 -13.98 -4.26
CA GLY A 148 -20.21 -14.56 -5.23
C GLY A 148 -21.16 -15.63 -4.66
N GLN A 149 -21.15 -15.88 -3.35
CA GLN A 149 -22.19 -16.69 -2.69
C GLN A 149 -23.44 -15.85 -2.42
N ASP A 150 -24.62 -16.45 -2.57
CA ASP A 150 -25.88 -15.81 -2.20
C ASP A 150 -26.14 -16.03 -0.70
N GLU A 151 -26.12 -14.94 0.07
CA GLU A 151 -26.31 -14.94 1.54
C GLU A 151 -27.59 -15.65 1.99
N LEU A 152 -28.64 -15.72 1.15
CA LEU A 152 -29.91 -16.36 1.49
C LEU A 152 -29.88 -17.89 1.33
N THR A 153 -28.99 -18.41 0.48
CA THR A 153 -28.91 -19.85 0.16
C THR A 153 -27.66 -20.52 0.73
N MET A 154 -26.72 -19.71 1.20
CA MET A 154 -25.42 -20.13 1.70
C MET A 154 -25.55 -21.03 2.94
N GLN A 155 -24.93 -22.21 2.87
CA GLN A 155 -24.86 -23.13 4.01
C GLN A 155 -23.49 -23.04 4.68
N GLU A 156 -23.45 -22.59 5.93
CA GLU A 156 -22.19 -22.36 6.65
C GLU A 156 -21.32 -23.63 6.75
N GLY A 157 -21.94 -24.81 6.89
CA GLY A 157 -21.21 -26.09 6.90
C GLY A 157 -20.45 -26.38 5.60
N GLU A 158 -21.00 -25.97 4.46
CA GLU A 158 -20.34 -26.12 3.15
C GLU A 158 -19.17 -25.15 3.01
N ILE A 159 -19.31 -23.92 3.51
CA ILE A 159 -18.21 -22.93 3.53
C ILE A 159 -17.05 -23.44 4.37
N VAL A 160 -17.30 -23.88 5.60
CA VAL A 160 -16.24 -24.36 6.50
C VAL A 160 -15.50 -25.54 5.88
N ARG A 161 -16.23 -26.43 5.21
CA ARG A 161 -15.63 -27.55 4.47
C ARG A 161 -14.79 -27.06 3.29
N LYS A 162 -15.31 -26.15 2.46
CA LYS A 162 -14.59 -25.59 1.30
C LYS A 162 -13.35 -24.82 1.77
N LEU A 163 -13.46 -24.02 2.83
CA LEU A 163 -12.35 -23.28 3.45
C LEU A 163 -11.22 -24.21 3.83
N LYS A 164 -11.51 -25.28 4.58
CA LYS A 164 -10.47 -26.25 4.98
C LYS A 164 -9.77 -26.87 3.77
N ILE A 165 -10.52 -27.36 2.79
CA ILE A 165 -9.96 -28.00 1.59
C ILE A 165 -9.09 -27.00 0.81
N THR A 166 -9.60 -25.80 0.57
CA THR A 166 -8.88 -24.76 -0.16
C THR A 166 -7.63 -24.30 0.59
N PHE A 167 -7.72 -24.14 1.92
CA PHE A 167 -6.59 -23.77 2.78
C PHE A 167 -5.46 -24.79 2.70
N ASP A 168 -5.79 -26.08 2.86
CA ASP A 168 -4.80 -27.16 2.80
C ASP A 168 -4.17 -27.24 1.41
N THR A 169 -4.98 -27.12 0.36
CA THR A 169 -4.51 -27.14 -1.04
C THR A 169 -3.55 -25.99 -1.33
N VAL A 170 -3.93 -24.74 -1.00
CA VAL A 170 -3.09 -23.57 -1.20
C VAL A 170 -1.83 -23.64 -0.35
N SER A 171 -1.94 -24.09 0.91
CA SER A 171 -0.79 -24.21 1.80
C SER A 171 0.23 -25.22 1.30
N ASN A 172 -0.22 -26.36 0.75
CA ASN A 172 0.65 -27.37 0.16
C ASN A 172 1.36 -26.81 -1.08
N LEU A 173 0.62 -26.14 -2.00
CA LEU A 173 1.21 -25.53 -3.19
C LEU A 173 2.29 -24.50 -2.85
N LEU A 174 2.04 -23.63 -1.87
CA LEU A 174 3.02 -22.65 -1.42
C LEU A 174 4.23 -23.30 -0.75
N GLY A 175 4.00 -24.34 0.06
CA GLY A 175 5.05 -25.07 0.78
C GLY A 175 5.98 -25.85 -0.15
N GLU A 176 5.43 -26.60 -1.11
CA GLU A 176 6.20 -27.39 -2.09
C GLU A 176 7.11 -26.50 -2.96
N GLN A 177 6.65 -25.30 -3.31
CA GLN A 177 7.38 -24.37 -4.16
C GLN A 177 8.24 -23.37 -3.38
N LEU A 178 8.28 -23.46 -2.05
CA LEU A 178 8.94 -22.50 -1.16
C LEU A 178 8.52 -21.04 -1.43
N ILE A 179 7.24 -20.84 -1.79
CA ILE A 179 6.69 -19.53 -2.14
C ILE A 179 6.23 -18.82 -0.87
N PRO A 180 6.66 -17.56 -0.62
CA PRO A 180 6.17 -16.80 0.50
C PRO A 180 4.67 -16.53 0.36
N ALA A 181 3.93 -16.70 1.46
CA ALA A 181 2.48 -16.53 1.54
C ALA A 181 2.02 -15.06 1.49
N TYR A 182 2.50 -14.29 0.53
CA TYR A 182 1.95 -12.96 0.31
C TYR A 182 0.59 -13.04 -0.40
N PRO A 183 -0.29 -12.03 -0.25
CA PRO A 183 -1.66 -12.06 -0.79
C PRO A 183 -1.71 -12.43 -2.28
N PHE A 184 -0.82 -11.89 -3.12
CA PHE A 184 -0.81 -12.18 -4.55
C PHE A 184 -0.57 -13.68 -4.86
N PHE A 185 0.39 -14.29 -4.16
CA PHE A 185 0.72 -15.71 -4.32
C PHE A 185 -0.37 -16.64 -3.79
N ILE A 186 -1.24 -16.16 -2.90
CA ILE A 186 -2.42 -16.90 -2.44
C ILE A 186 -3.58 -16.73 -3.42
N LEU A 187 -3.80 -15.52 -3.93
CA LEU A 187 -4.90 -15.23 -4.86
C LEU A 187 -4.75 -15.95 -6.21
N THR A 188 -3.51 -16.15 -6.67
CA THR A 188 -3.24 -16.84 -7.94
C THR A 188 -3.79 -18.28 -7.98
N PRO A 189 -3.45 -19.19 -7.03
CA PRO A 189 -4.04 -20.52 -7.00
C PRO A 189 -5.54 -20.49 -6.67
N LEU A 190 -6.02 -19.56 -5.83
CA LEU A 190 -7.46 -19.42 -5.56
C LEU A 190 -8.26 -19.14 -6.84
N GLN A 191 -7.80 -18.20 -7.67
CA GLN A 191 -8.41 -17.90 -8.96
C GLN A 191 -8.39 -19.12 -9.90
N SER A 192 -7.28 -19.87 -9.92
CA SER A 192 -7.18 -21.07 -10.74
C SER A 192 -8.12 -22.19 -10.30
N LEU A 193 -8.38 -22.33 -9.00
CA LEU A 193 -9.27 -23.36 -8.45
C LEU A 193 -10.75 -23.04 -8.71
N ASP A 194 -11.14 -21.77 -8.65
CA ASP A 194 -12.53 -21.36 -8.93
C ASP A 194 -12.86 -21.28 -10.43
N SER A 195 -11.86 -21.27 -11.32
CA SER A 195 -12.07 -21.24 -12.79
C SER A 195 -12.22 -22.64 -13.42
N GLN A 196 -12.31 -23.69 -12.60
CA GLN A 196 -12.52 -25.09 -13.02
C GLN A 196 -13.95 -25.53 -12.72
#